data_AF-A0A395YIR0-F1
#
_entry.id   AF-A0A395YIR0-F1
#
_cell.length_a   1.000
_cell.length_b   1.000
_cell.length_c   1.000
_cell.angle_alpha   90.00
_cell.angle_beta   90.00
_cell.angle_gamma   90.00
#
_symmetry.space_group_name_H-M   'P 1'
#
loop_
_entity.id
_entity.type
_entity.pdbx_description
1 polymer ?
#
loop_
_entity_poly.entity_id
_entity_poly.type
_entity_poly.pdbx_seq_one_letter_code
_entity_poly.pdbx_strand_id
1 'polypeptide(L)' 'MKTKAKLVAESVRLKQWSQQIRECQNCPVGLTKNDWCWLQGITKANHYYRLRRGRQAVLNYTAEEN' A
#
# COMPACT_ATOMS: atom_id res chain seq x y z
N MET A 1 16.23 16.54 4.48
CA MET A 1 16.52 15.61 5.60
C MET A 1 15.20 15.07 6.15
N LYS A 2 14.93 13.75 6.06
CA LYS A 2 13.76 13.15 6.73
C LYS A 2 14.13 12.87 8.19
N THR A 3 13.25 13.22 9.13
CA THR A 3 13.48 12.91 10.56
C THR A 3 13.24 11.42 10.81
N LYS A 4 13.90 10.85 11.84
CA LYS A 4 13.72 9.45 12.24
C LYS A 4 12.24 9.09 12.44
N ALA A 5 11.45 9.98 13.05
CA ALA A 5 10.02 9.81 13.22
C ALA A 5 9.25 9.74 11.88
N LYS A 6 9.61 10.58 10.89
CA LYS A 6 9.00 10.55 9.56
C LYS A 6 9.30 9.25 8.81
N LEU A 7 10.53 8.74 8.94
CA LEU A 7 10.93 7.46 8.33
C LEU A 7 10.15 6.29 8.94
N VAL A 8 10.03 6.23 10.26
CA VAL A 8 9.23 5.21 10.95
C VAL A 8 7.75 5.31 10.58
N ALA A 9 7.18 6.52 10.53
CA ALA A 9 5.78 6.70 10.12
C ALA A 9 5.54 6.30 8.65
N GLU A 10 6.53 6.45 7.77
CA GLU A 10 6.44 6.00 6.38
C GLU A 10 6.50 4.47 6.29
N SER A 11 7.41 3.81 7.00
CA SER A 11 7.51 2.34 7.00
C SER A 11 6.27 1.66 7.58
N VAL A 12 5.72 2.19 8.68
CA VAL A 12 4.48 1.69 9.28
C VAL A 12 3.31 1.78 8.31
N ARG A 13 3.16 2.92 7.62
CA ARG A 13 2.10 3.11 6.62
C ARG A 13 2.26 2.13 5.45
N LEU A 14 3.48 1.95 4.94
CA LEU A 14 3.75 1.00 3.86
C LEU A 14 3.39 -0.43 4.26
N LYS A 15 3.70 -0.84 5.50
CA LYS A 15 3.32 -2.16 6.04
C LYS A 15 1.81 -2.33 6.16
N GLN A 16 1.10 -1.31 6.64
CA GLN A 16 -0.37 -1.36 6.72
C GLN A 16 -1.01 -1.44 5.33
N TRP A 17 -0.49 -0.67 4.38
CA TRP A 17 -0.98 -0.66 3.00
C TRP A 17 -0.71 -1.97 2.27
N SER A 18 0.45 -2.60 2.49
CA SER A 18 0.76 -3.89 1.87
C SER A 18 -0.19 -4.98 2.37
N GLN A 19 -0.54 -4.97 3.65
CA GLN A 19 -1.54 -5.88 4.21
C GLN A 19 -2.93 -5.68 3.59
N GLN A 20 -3.40 -4.44 3.50
CA GLN A 20 -4.68 -4.13 2.85
C GLN A 20 -4.71 -4.53 1.37
N ILE A 21 -3.62 -4.33 0.64
CA ILE A 21 -3.52 -4.75 -0.76
C ILE A 21 -3.60 -6.27 -0.87
N ARG A 22 -2.96 -7.01 0.04
CA ARG A 22 -3.04 -8.47 0.10
C ARG A 22 -4.45 -8.96 0.41
N GLU A 23 -5.15 -8.30 1.33
CA GLU A 23 -6.56 -8.59 1.64
C GLU A 23 -7.46 -8.34 0.42
N CYS A 24 -7.22 -7.25 -0.34
CA CYS A 24 -7.93 -7.00 -1.60
C CYS A 24 -7.68 -8.08 -2.65
N GLN A 25 -6.47 -8.64 -2.70
CA GLN A 25 -6.11 -9.71 -3.64
C GLN A 25 -6.72 -11.07 -3.26
N ASN A 26 -6.90 -11.32 -1.96
CA ASN A 26 -7.53 -12.53 -1.43
C ASN A 26 -9.07 -12.45 -1.35
N CYS A 27 -9.65 -11.37 -1.87
CA CYS A 27 -11.08 -11.14 -1.78
C CYS A 27 -11.87 -12.22 -2.56
N PRO A 28 -12.98 -12.74 -2.01
CA PRO A 28 -13.79 -13.76 -2.67
C PRO A 28 -14.20 -13.39 -4.09
N VAL A 29 -14.21 -14.40 -4.97
CA VAL A 29 -14.61 -14.28 -6.38
C VAL A 29 -16.01 -13.69 -6.46
N GLY A 30 -16.14 -12.54 -7.12
CA GLY A 30 -17.42 -11.84 -7.29
C GLY A 30 -17.43 -10.41 -6.75
N LEU A 31 -16.49 -10.03 -5.88
CA LEU A 31 -16.35 -8.65 -5.42
C LEU A 31 -15.39 -7.87 -6.34
N THR A 32 -15.82 -6.73 -6.89
CA THR A 32 -14.90 -5.90 -7.67
C THR A 32 -13.96 -5.13 -6.75
N LYS A 33 -12.82 -4.67 -7.28
CA LYS A 33 -11.93 -3.75 -6.53
C LYS A 33 -12.65 -2.49 -6.05
N ASN A 34 -13.66 -2.04 -6.79
CA ASN A 34 -14.40 -0.84 -6.43
C ASN A 34 -15.27 -1.08 -5.19
N ASP A 35 -15.97 -2.21 -5.16
CA ASP A 35 -16.78 -2.62 -4.01
C ASP A 35 -15.91 -2.90 -2.79
N TRP A 36 -14.76 -3.55 -2.98
CA TRP A 36 -13.78 -3.74 -1.90
C TRP A 36 -13.29 -2.41 -1.34
N CYS A 37 -12.93 -1.45 -2.20
CA CYS A 37 -12.50 -0.12 -1.75
C CYS A 37 -13.60 0.58 -0.96
N TRP A 38 -14.86 0.48 -1.41
CA TRP A 38 -16.01 1.04 -0.71
C TRP A 38 -16.20 0.41 0.68
N LEU A 39 -16.14 -0.92 0.80
CA LEU A 39 -16.22 -1.63 2.09
C LEU A 39 -15.08 -1.24 3.05
N GLN A 40 -13.90 -0.94 2.51
CA GLN A 40 -12.73 -0.54 3.30
C GLN A 40 -12.69 0.97 3.59
N GLY A 41 -13.71 1.73 3.19
CA GLY A 41 -13.79 3.18 3.40
C GLY A 41 -12.72 3.97 2.65
N ILE A 42 -12.25 3.47 1.50
CA ILE A 42 -11.25 4.14 0.67
C ILE A 42 -11.74 4.33 -0.76
N THR A 43 -11.15 5.30 -1.46
CA THR A 43 -11.39 5.47 -2.89
C THR A 43 -10.50 4.52 -3.70
N LYS A 44 -10.97 4.17 -4.89
CA LYS A 44 -10.18 3.43 -5.89
C LYS A 44 -8.83 4.12 -6.17
N ALA A 45 -8.82 5.45 -6.25
CA ALA A 45 -7.60 6.24 -6.43
C ALA A 45 -6.61 6.04 -5.25
N ASN A 46 -7.10 6.01 -4.02
CA ASN A 46 -6.26 5.76 -2.84
C ASN A 46 -5.67 4.34 -2.86
N HIS A 47 -6.45 3.34 -3.25
CA HIS A 47 -5.95 1.97 -3.44
C HIS A 47 -4.78 1.92 -4.43
N TYR A 48 -4.93 2.51 -5.62
CA TYR A 48 -3.85 2.52 -6.62
C TYR A 48 -2.65 3.36 -6.19
N TYR A 49 -2.88 4.47 -5.47
CA TYR A 49 -1.81 5.25 -4.89
C TYR A 49 -0.96 4.42 -3.90
N ARG A 50 -1.62 3.71 -2.99
CA ARG A 50 -0.98 2.81 -2.02
C ARG A 50 -0.19 1.71 -2.71
N LEU A 51 -0.76 1.10 -3.75
CA LEU A 51 -0.09 0.08 -4.55
C LEU A 51 1.18 0.63 -5.22
N ARG A 52 1.10 1.82 -5.83
CA ARG A 52 2.26 2.48 -6.44
C ARG A 52 3.35 2.78 -5.40
N ARG A 53 2.96 3.29 -4.23
CA ARG A 53 3.91 3.59 -3.13
C ARG A 53 4.60 2.32 -2.61
N GLY A 54 3.87 1.21 -2.50
CA GLY A 54 4.44 -0.09 -2.14
C GLY A 54 5.49 -0.55 -3.15
N ARG A 55 5.18 -0.49 -4.45
CA ARG A 55 6.14 -0.86 -5.52
C ARG A 55 7.39 0.03 -5.50
N GLN A 56 7.23 1.34 -5.34
CA GLN A 56 8.36 2.27 -5.26
C GLN A 56 9.25 1.97 -4.06
N ALA A 57 8.66 1.60 -2.91
CA ALA A 57 9.44 1.26 -1.73
C ALA A 57 10.33 0.02 -1.96
N VAL A 58 9.82 -1.00 -2.68
CA VAL A 58 10.61 -2.18 -3.06
C VAL A 58 11.74 -1.78 -4.01
N LEU A 59 11.44 -0.98 -5.04
CA LEU A 59 12.46 -0.53 -6.00
C LEU A 59 13.57 0.30 -5.34
N ASN A 60 13.20 1.19 -4.42
CA ASN A 60 14.17 1.99 -3.68
C ASN A 60 15.04 1.11 -2.78
N TYR A 61 14.46 0.13 -2.10
CA TYR A 61 15.21 -0.81 -1.28
C TYR A 61 16.24 -1.58 -2.11
N THR A 62 15.83 -2.13 -3.27
CA THR A 62 16.75 -2.83 -4.17
C THR A 62 17.81 -1.93 -4.80
N ALA A 63 17.54 -0.63 -4.92
CA ALA A 63 18.50 0.34 -5.45
C ALA A 63 19.50 0.83 -4.38
N GLU A 64 19.14 0.77 -3.10
CA GLU A 64 20.04 1.07 -1.98
C GLU A 64 20.96 -0.11 -1.62
N GLU A 65 20.60 -1.34 -2.01
CA GLU A 65 21.42 -2.55 -1.82
C GLU A 65 22.44 -2.82 -2.94
N ASN A 66 22.40 -2.07 -4.06
CA ASN A 66 23.39 -2.12 -5.16
C ASN A 66 24.33 -0.91 -5.09
#